data_AF-A0AAD3RLJ5-F1
#
_entry.id   AF-A0AAD3RLJ5-F1
#
_cell.length_a   1.000
_cell.length_b   1.000
_cell.length_c   1.000
_cell.angle_alpha   90.00
_cell.angle_beta   90.00
_cell.angle_gamma   90.00
#
_symmetry.space_group_name_H-M   'P 1'
#
loop_
_entity.id
_entity.type
_entity.pdbx_description
1 polymer ?
#
loop_
_entity_poly.entity_id
_entity_poly.type
_entity_poly.pdbx_seq_one_letter_code
_entity_poly.pdbx_strand_id
1 'polypeptide(L)'
;MVLKIFFPQCCNRADSGLLVGRWIAGHDSAVVLAVIHYPFIPGQVKQYIHQMQAQSGVELSVLGSWSLPKDDQEGMESFLRDLSTIFPQERWLQISRQVGKTGFTCDILNQDQNGREVQQKVKKKKDEEDEKTDGEAGGEGEEEEKVIFVHYEQRKVMLSQLHPIENGVPDPRTDPPSELRQMFQTVARSHPLFFLDRYDDSLLKSTHWQSEGREASIIVELLKQASVPLCLLISWLLSIWTWICNIRIFSLSPLRFLSSKLSTCVQLSYRIEHMRTLSSPKPAAGHTQFMRKANILVSFLVDVALGMLLISWLYRDNHIPMLANTLVPAADHVAKELEELLQWLMGAPAGLKMNRALDQVLGRFFLYHIHLWISYIHLMSPFIEGILWYGGLSACLGLTFALSLLSDMVALLTFHIYCFYVYGA
;
A
#
# COMPACT_ATOMS: atom_id res chain seq x y z
N MET A 1 50.97 5.97 5.94
CA MET A 1 50.28 6.79 4.91
C MET A 1 48.77 6.57 4.94
N VAL A 2 47.93 7.45 4.36
CA VAL A 2 46.46 7.28 4.37
C VAL A 2 45.96 6.99 2.95
N LEU A 3 45.51 5.75 2.71
CA LEU A 3 44.94 5.34 1.43
C LEU A 3 43.43 5.63 1.42
N LYS A 4 42.94 6.39 0.43
CA LYS A 4 41.51 6.65 0.25
C LYS A 4 40.92 5.84 -0.89
N ILE A 5 39.84 5.12 -0.63
CA ILE A 5 39.14 4.31 -1.63
C ILE A 5 37.75 4.90 -1.82
N PHE A 6 37.50 5.50 -2.99
CA PHE A 6 36.17 5.93 -3.38
C PHE A 6 35.39 4.72 -3.88
N PHE A 7 34.41 4.28 -3.10
CA PHE A 7 33.69 3.03 -3.35
C PHE A 7 32.21 3.30 -3.63
N PRO A 8 31.69 2.94 -4.83
CA PRO A 8 30.32 3.22 -5.20
C PRO A 8 29.38 2.28 -4.43
N GLN A 9 28.25 2.81 -3.98
CA GLN A 9 27.28 2.03 -3.19
C GLN A 9 26.71 0.82 -3.93
N CYS A 10 26.65 0.85 -5.27
CA CYS A 10 26.16 -0.24 -6.08
C CYS A 10 27.02 -1.52 -5.96
N CYS A 11 28.33 -1.37 -5.76
CA CYS A 11 29.26 -2.50 -5.64
C CYS A 11 29.03 -3.30 -4.35
N ASN A 12 28.34 -2.73 -3.35
CA ASN A 12 27.93 -3.46 -2.15
C ASN A 12 26.88 -4.55 -2.43
N ARG A 13 26.25 -4.55 -3.61
CA ARG A 13 25.28 -5.58 -4.03
C ARG A 13 25.93 -6.78 -4.70
N ALA A 14 27.20 -6.68 -5.07
CA ALA A 14 27.92 -7.77 -5.71
C ALA A 14 28.31 -8.84 -4.67
N ASP A 15 28.12 -10.11 -5.01
CA ASP A 15 28.56 -11.23 -4.18
C ASP A 15 30.08 -11.41 -4.23
N SER A 16 30.67 -11.44 -5.44
CA SER A 16 32.11 -11.54 -5.63
C SER A 16 32.51 -11.11 -7.04
N GLY A 17 33.73 -10.62 -7.21
CA GLY A 17 34.19 -10.14 -8.52
C GLY A 17 35.51 -9.38 -8.51
N LEU A 18 35.84 -8.78 -9.66
CA LEU A 18 36.99 -7.89 -9.83
C LEU A 18 36.56 -6.44 -9.76
N LEU A 19 37.32 -5.63 -9.02
CA LEU A 19 37.13 -4.20 -8.91
C LEU A 19 37.79 -3.51 -10.10
N VAL A 20 36.99 -2.81 -10.90
CA VAL A 20 37.47 -2.01 -12.04
C VAL A 20 37.38 -0.55 -11.67
N GLY A 21 38.45 0.19 -11.94
CA GLY A 21 38.54 1.59 -11.58
C GLY A 21 39.83 2.23 -12.04
N ARG A 22 40.26 3.26 -11.31
CA ARG A 22 41.47 4.02 -11.64
C ARG A 22 42.19 4.50 -10.38
N TRP A 23 43.52 4.47 -10.43
CA TRP A 23 44.40 5.13 -9.46
C TRP A 23 44.58 6.62 -9.83
N ILE A 24 44.48 7.51 -8.84
CA ILE A 24 44.66 8.94 -9.05
C ILE A 24 46.16 9.27 -8.93
N ALA A 25 46.81 9.65 -10.03
CA ALA A 25 48.22 10.00 -10.03
C ALA A 25 48.50 11.21 -9.10
N GLY A 26 49.51 11.08 -8.23
CA GLY A 26 49.89 12.11 -7.26
C GLY A 26 49.10 12.10 -5.94
N HIS A 27 48.13 11.18 -5.78
CA HIS A 27 47.40 10.95 -4.54
C HIS A 27 47.40 9.45 -4.20
N ASP A 28 47.52 9.09 -2.91
CA ASP A 28 47.26 7.71 -2.45
C ASP A 28 45.74 7.45 -2.45
N SER A 29 45.13 7.42 -3.64
CA SER A 29 43.68 7.32 -3.79
C SER A 29 43.26 6.48 -4.99
N ALA A 30 42.30 5.58 -4.76
CA ALA A 30 41.72 4.72 -5.77
C ALA A 30 40.23 5.02 -5.95
N VAL A 31 39.77 5.12 -7.20
CA VAL A 31 38.35 5.27 -7.55
C VAL A 31 37.86 3.98 -8.15
N VAL A 32 37.04 3.24 -7.40
CA VAL A 32 36.33 2.05 -7.89
C VAL A 32 35.12 2.54 -8.68
N LEU A 33 34.90 1.99 -9.88
CA LEU A 33 33.77 2.38 -10.74
C LEU A 33 32.73 1.27 -10.87
N ALA A 34 33.17 0.02 -10.97
CA ALA A 34 32.31 -1.14 -11.16
C ALA A 34 32.95 -2.41 -10.60
N VAL A 35 32.13 -3.44 -10.37
CA VAL A 35 32.58 -4.81 -10.09
C VAL A 35 32.20 -5.71 -11.26
N ILE A 36 33.17 -6.42 -11.82
CA ILE A 36 32.90 -7.50 -12.76
C ILE A 36 32.59 -8.76 -11.96
N HIS A 37 31.34 -9.20 -12.03
CA HIS A 37 30.84 -10.34 -11.26
C HIS A 37 31.50 -11.66 -11.68
N TYR A 38 31.89 -12.47 -10.70
CA TYR A 38 32.28 -13.86 -10.92
C TYR A 38 31.05 -14.70 -11.34
N PRO A 39 31.18 -15.68 -12.25
CA PRO A 39 32.40 -16.13 -12.96
C PRO A 39 32.72 -15.31 -14.22
N PHE A 40 34.01 -15.10 -14.48
CA PHE A 40 34.50 -14.42 -15.68
C PHE A 40 35.78 -15.08 -16.21
N ILE A 41 36.12 -14.81 -17.47
CA ILE A 41 37.36 -15.27 -18.11
C ILE A 41 38.36 -14.09 -18.13
N PRO A 42 39.55 -14.19 -17.48
CA PRO A 42 40.49 -13.07 -17.37
C PRO A 42 40.91 -12.44 -18.71
N GLY A 43 41.05 -13.25 -19.77
CA GLY A 43 41.35 -12.74 -21.12
C GLY A 43 40.26 -11.84 -21.69
N GLN A 44 38.98 -12.17 -21.45
CA GLN A 44 37.84 -11.34 -21.87
C GLN A 44 37.75 -10.05 -21.05
N VAL A 45 38.07 -10.13 -19.74
CA VAL A 45 38.13 -8.94 -18.88
C VAL A 45 39.18 -7.95 -19.39
N LYS A 46 40.38 -8.41 -19.79
CA LYS A 46 41.41 -7.54 -20.38
C LYS A 46 40.93 -6.86 -21.66
N GLN A 47 40.29 -7.62 -22.56
CA GLN A 47 39.73 -7.07 -23.81
C GLN A 47 38.64 -6.03 -23.54
N TYR A 48 37.75 -6.31 -22.57
CA TYR A 48 36.67 -5.42 -22.18
C TYR A 48 37.19 -4.10 -21.59
N ILE A 49 38.17 -4.16 -20.69
CA ILE A 49 38.79 -2.96 -20.10
C ILE A 49 39.46 -2.11 -21.18
N HIS A 50 40.19 -2.73 -22.11
CA HIS A 50 40.82 -2.01 -23.22
C HIS A 50 39.78 -1.32 -24.13
N GLN A 51 38.66 -1.98 -24.41
CA GLN A 51 37.55 -1.38 -25.17
C GLN A 51 36.91 -0.20 -24.42
N MET A 52 36.66 -0.34 -23.12
CA MET A 52 36.09 0.72 -22.29
C MET A 52 37.04 1.90 -22.10
N GLN A 53 38.34 1.65 -22.01
CA GLN A 53 39.37 2.69 -21.98
C GLN A 53 39.38 3.50 -23.29
N ALA A 54 39.27 2.83 -24.44
CA ALA A 54 39.18 3.50 -25.74
C ALA A 54 37.92 4.38 -25.89
N GLN A 55 36.79 3.97 -25.29
CA GLN A 55 35.51 4.71 -25.39
C GLN A 55 35.39 5.84 -24.36
N SER A 56 35.87 5.64 -23.14
CA SER A 56 35.75 6.64 -22.06
C SER A 56 36.89 7.65 -22.04
N GLY A 57 38.04 7.34 -22.65
CA GLY A 57 39.26 8.16 -22.55
C GLY A 57 39.84 8.23 -21.13
N VAL A 58 39.42 7.33 -20.24
CA VAL A 58 39.91 7.18 -18.86
C VAL A 58 40.79 5.95 -18.79
N GLU A 59 41.95 6.07 -18.14
CA GLU A 59 42.83 4.95 -17.85
C GLU A 59 42.16 4.03 -16.81
N LEU A 60 41.64 2.90 -17.29
CA LEU A 60 40.94 1.92 -16.47
C LEU A 60 41.88 0.74 -16.18
N SER A 61 41.93 0.33 -14.93
CA SER A 61 42.69 -0.84 -14.48
C SER A 61 41.86 -1.70 -13.52
N VAL A 62 42.30 -2.94 -13.33
CA VAL A 62 41.79 -3.81 -12.27
C VAL A 62 42.47 -3.40 -10.99
N LEU A 63 41.72 -2.84 -10.05
CA LEU A 63 42.23 -2.35 -8.76
C LEU A 63 42.40 -3.48 -7.74
N GLY A 64 41.64 -4.56 -7.91
CA GLY A 64 41.77 -5.75 -7.09
C GLY A 64 40.52 -6.61 -7.07
N SER A 65 40.25 -7.24 -5.93
CA SER A 65 39.19 -8.23 -5.76
C SER A 65 38.18 -7.84 -4.69
N TRP A 66 36.92 -8.22 -4.92
CA TRP A 66 35.81 -8.06 -4.02
C TRP A 66 35.21 -9.42 -3.66
N SER A 67 35.06 -9.71 -2.37
CA SER A 67 34.37 -10.92 -1.88
C SER A 67 33.39 -10.64 -0.74
N LEU A 68 32.21 -11.24 -0.84
CA LEU A 68 31.27 -11.41 0.26
C LEU A 68 31.33 -12.89 0.69
N PRO A 69 32.16 -13.25 1.69
CA PRO A 69 32.27 -14.63 2.16
C PRO A 69 30.90 -15.21 2.52
N LYS A 70 30.55 -16.31 1.84
CA LYS A 70 29.44 -17.22 2.17
C LYS A 70 30.09 -18.53 2.67
N ASP A 71 29.46 -19.21 3.63
CA ASP A 71 30.03 -20.36 4.34
C ASP A 71 30.47 -21.54 3.44
N ASP A 72 30.09 -21.53 2.15
CA ASP A 72 30.33 -22.63 1.20
C ASP A 72 31.48 -22.39 0.17
N GLN A 73 32.33 -21.36 0.33
CA GLN A 73 33.32 -20.96 -0.69
C GLN A 73 34.78 -20.88 -0.22
N GLU A 74 35.32 -21.96 0.37
CA GLU A 74 36.69 -22.02 0.91
C GLU A 74 37.84 -21.88 -0.12
N GLY A 75 37.57 -21.87 -1.43
CA GLY A 75 38.59 -21.69 -2.49
C GLY A 75 38.48 -20.41 -3.31
N MET A 76 37.47 -19.57 -3.07
CA MET A 76 37.20 -18.38 -3.89
C MET A 76 38.21 -17.27 -3.59
N GLU A 77 38.52 -17.03 -2.32
CA GLU A 77 39.45 -15.96 -1.92
C GLU A 77 40.87 -16.26 -2.37
N SER A 78 41.30 -17.53 -2.37
CA SER A 78 42.60 -17.93 -2.92
C SER A 78 42.64 -17.71 -4.44
N PHE A 79 41.58 -18.08 -5.16
CA PHE A 79 41.51 -17.85 -6.60
C PHE A 79 41.55 -16.35 -6.95
N LEU A 80 40.75 -15.53 -6.25
CA LEU A 80 40.73 -14.09 -6.45
C LEU A 80 42.07 -13.43 -6.09
N ARG A 81 42.79 -13.97 -5.12
CA ARG A 81 44.16 -13.55 -4.79
C ARG A 81 45.15 -13.90 -5.90
N ASP A 82 45.07 -15.10 -6.47
CA ASP A 82 45.96 -15.54 -7.54
C ASP A 82 45.77 -14.70 -8.82
N LEU A 83 44.61 -14.06 -9.01
CA LEU A 83 44.38 -13.12 -10.12
C LEU A 83 45.29 -11.89 -10.09
N SER A 84 45.88 -11.54 -8.94
CA SER A 84 46.90 -10.48 -8.85
C SER A 84 48.12 -10.75 -9.75
N THR A 85 48.45 -12.02 -9.99
CA THR A 85 49.54 -12.42 -10.90
C THR A 85 49.20 -12.17 -12.38
N ILE A 86 47.91 -12.17 -12.73
CA ILE A 86 47.42 -12.03 -14.11
C ILE A 86 47.25 -10.56 -14.50
N PHE A 87 46.97 -9.68 -13.53
CA PHE A 87 46.78 -8.25 -13.72
C PHE A 87 47.89 -7.48 -12.98
N PRO A 88 49.02 -7.17 -13.65
CA PRO A 88 50.14 -6.53 -12.98
C PRO A 88 49.77 -5.09 -12.61
N GLN A 89 49.68 -4.81 -11.32
CA GLN A 89 49.50 -3.49 -10.73
C GLN A 89 50.38 -3.41 -9.47
N GLU A 90 50.91 -2.23 -9.17
CA GLU A 90 51.84 -2.03 -8.04
C GLU A 90 51.18 -2.32 -6.68
N ARG A 91 49.88 -2.04 -6.54
CA ARG A 91 49.08 -2.25 -5.34
C ARG A 91 47.77 -2.96 -5.68
N TRP A 92 47.54 -4.13 -5.08
CA TRP A 92 46.31 -4.90 -5.26
C TRP A 92 45.41 -4.79 -4.02
N LEU A 93 44.17 -4.35 -4.22
CA LEU A 93 43.17 -4.17 -3.17
C LEU A 93 42.32 -5.44 -3.00
N GLN A 94 42.47 -6.16 -1.90
CA GLN A 94 41.57 -7.24 -1.54
C GLN A 94 40.55 -6.75 -0.52
N ILE A 95 39.32 -6.50 -0.98
CA ILE A 95 38.24 -5.98 -0.15
C ILE A 95 37.22 -7.08 0.09
N SER A 96 36.97 -7.38 1.36
CA SER A 96 35.93 -8.32 1.76
C SER A 96 34.97 -7.74 2.78
N ARG A 97 33.77 -8.30 2.87
CA ARG A 97 32.76 -7.88 3.84
C ARG A 97 32.10 -9.08 4.52
N GLN A 98 32.10 -9.10 5.85
CA GLN A 98 31.39 -10.13 6.60
C GLN A 98 29.88 -9.88 6.61
N VAL A 99 29.09 -10.93 6.34
CA VAL A 99 27.62 -10.89 6.44
C VAL A 99 27.23 -10.48 7.86
N GLY A 100 26.39 -9.45 7.99
CA GLY A 100 25.92 -8.93 9.29
C GLY A 100 26.79 -7.85 9.94
N LYS A 101 27.98 -7.54 9.42
CA LYS A 101 28.80 -6.41 9.89
C LYS A 101 28.80 -5.25 8.90
N THR A 102 28.91 -4.03 9.44
CA THR A 102 28.98 -2.78 8.66
C THR A 102 30.41 -2.43 8.21
N GLY A 103 31.41 -3.19 8.66
CA GLY A 103 32.82 -2.96 8.33
C GLY A 103 33.29 -3.70 7.07
N PHE A 104 34.14 -3.04 6.29
CA PHE A 104 34.95 -3.65 5.23
C PHE A 104 36.30 -4.08 5.81
N THR A 105 36.76 -5.25 5.41
CA THR A 105 38.16 -5.69 5.59
C THR A 105 38.91 -5.42 4.28
N CYS A 106 40.03 -4.71 4.35
CA CYS A 106 40.84 -4.38 3.19
C CYS A 106 42.28 -4.83 3.47
N ASP A 107 42.76 -5.75 2.66
CA ASP A 107 44.16 -6.17 2.65
C ASP A 107 44.82 -5.59 1.38
N ILE A 108 45.98 -4.95 1.55
CA ILE A 108 46.76 -4.37 0.45
C ILE A 108 47.94 -5.31 0.19
N LEU A 109 48.03 -5.80 -1.04
CA LEU A 109 49.16 -6.61 -1.50
C LEU A 109 50.06 -5.74 -2.36
N ASN A 110 51.28 -5.47 -1.87
CA ASN A 110 52.31 -4.75 -2.60
C ASN A 110 53.22 -5.76 -3.32
N GLN A 111 53.44 -5.55 -4.62
CA GLN A 111 54.31 -6.41 -5.42
C GLN A 111 55.70 -5.78 -5.50
N ASP A 112 56.60 -6.13 -4.57
CA ASP A 112 58.00 -5.72 -4.67
C ASP A 112 58.64 -6.35 -5.92
N GLN A 113 59.53 -5.62 -6.60
CA GLN A 113 60.27 -6.03 -7.81
C GLN A 113 61.16 -7.29 -7.63
N ASN A 114 61.04 -7.99 -6.50
CA ASN A 114 61.76 -9.20 -6.19
C ASN A 114 60.83 -10.27 -5.55
N GLY A 115 59.65 -10.51 -6.14
CA GLY A 115 58.87 -11.74 -5.97
C GLY A 115 58.48 -12.16 -4.54
N ARG A 116 58.54 -11.25 -3.55
CA ARG A 116 58.09 -11.49 -2.17
C ARG A 116 56.87 -10.63 -1.89
N GLU A 117 55.74 -11.28 -1.64
CA GLU A 117 54.49 -10.65 -1.22
C GLU A 117 54.62 -10.21 0.24
N VAL A 118 54.52 -8.90 0.50
CA VAL A 118 54.44 -8.36 1.87
C VAL A 118 52.98 -8.13 2.20
N GLN A 119 52.47 -8.79 3.25
CA GLN A 119 51.08 -8.72 3.68
C GLN A 119 50.93 -7.69 4.81
N GLN A 120 50.25 -6.57 4.55
CA GLN A 120 49.80 -5.63 5.58
C GLN A 120 48.30 -5.82 5.85
N LYS A 121 47.95 -6.16 7.10
CA LYS A 121 46.58 -6.54 7.49
C LYS A 121 45.94 -5.40 8.28
N VAL A 122 45.00 -4.67 7.68
CA VAL A 122 44.34 -3.52 8.33
C VAL A 122 42.97 -3.93 8.86
N LYS A 123 42.88 -4.21 10.18
CA LYS A 123 41.60 -4.48 10.88
C LYS A 123 41.07 -3.22 11.56
N LYS A 124 39.91 -2.72 11.12
CA LYS A 124 39.16 -1.68 11.84
C LYS A 124 38.39 -2.30 13.02
N LYS A 125 38.98 -2.31 14.23
CA LYS A 125 38.23 -2.46 15.49
C LYS A 125 37.58 -1.12 15.84
N LYS A 126 36.32 -1.13 16.29
CA LYS A 126 35.64 0.03 16.86
C LYS A 126 35.45 -0.27 18.34
N ASP A 127 35.93 0.64 19.17
CA ASP A 127 35.91 0.56 20.62
C ASP A 127 34.47 0.56 21.16
N GLU A 128 34.16 -0.39 22.03
CA GLU A 128 33.22 -0.26 23.14
C GLU A 128 34.03 -0.54 24.41
N GLU A 129 33.82 0.30 25.43
CA GLU A 129 34.57 0.41 26.68
C GLU A 129 34.51 -0.88 27.53
N ASP A 130 35.67 -1.28 28.06
CA ASP A 130 35.94 -1.61 29.47
C ASP A 130 37.02 -2.70 29.61
N GLU A 131 38.23 -2.28 30.01
CA GLU A 131 38.86 -2.67 31.29
C GLU A 131 40.35 -2.31 31.26
N LYS A 132 40.77 -1.64 32.34
CA LYS A 132 42.17 -1.36 32.65
C LYS A 132 42.95 -2.67 32.78
N THR A 133 44.14 -2.74 32.19
CA THR A 133 45.30 -3.30 32.89
C THR A 133 46.61 -2.82 32.29
N ASP A 134 47.52 -2.45 33.18
CA ASP A 134 48.87 -1.95 32.92
C ASP A 134 49.78 -2.98 32.23
N GLY A 135 50.76 -2.50 31.48
CA GLY A 135 51.88 -3.31 31.00
C GLY A 135 52.74 -2.61 29.94
N GLU A 136 53.87 -2.04 30.38
CA GLU A 136 54.95 -1.57 29.52
C GLU A 136 55.59 -2.72 28.73
N ALA A 137 55.79 -2.55 27.42
CA ALA A 137 56.94 -3.08 26.67
C ALA A 137 57.00 -2.46 25.27
N GLY A 138 58.16 -1.90 24.93
CA GLY A 138 58.44 -1.34 23.60
C GLY A 138 58.53 -2.39 22.49
N GLY A 139 58.18 -1.98 21.28
CA GLY A 139 58.32 -2.73 20.04
C GLY A 139 58.14 -1.78 18.85
N GLU A 140 59.00 -1.93 17.86
CA GLU A 140 59.24 -1.02 16.72
C GLU A 140 57.96 -0.70 15.92
N GLY A 141 57.78 0.59 15.62
CA GLY A 141 56.60 1.08 14.90
C GLY A 141 56.62 0.71 13.42
N GLU A 142 55.88 -0.32 13.04
CA GLU A 142 55.41 -0.48 11.66
C GLU A 142 54.37 0.63 11.42
N GLU A 143 54.64 1.54 10.46
CA GLU A 143 53.69 2.58 10.08
C GLU A 143 52.43 1.93 9.49
N GLU A 144 51.37 1.77 10.30
CA GLU A 144 50.08 1.26 9.84
C GLU A 144 49.51 2.18 8.73
N GLU A 145 49.33 1.64 7.52
CA GLU A 145 48.61 2.35 6.46
C GLU A 145 47.11 2.42 6.80
N LYS A 146 46.61 3.64 6.99
CA LYS A 146 45.21 3.86 7.37
C LYS A 146 44.34 3.95 6.12
N VAL A 147 43.47 2.97 5.91
CA VAL A 147 42.53 2.95 4.77
C VAL A 147 41.22 3.66 5.10
N ILE A 148 40.79 4.61 4.26
CA ILE A 148 39.53 5.34 4.37
C ILE A 148 38.64 5.02 3.18
N PHE A 149 37.46 4.46 3.46
CA PHE A 149 36.41 4.27 2.46
C PHE A 149 35.52 5.50 2.37
N VAL A 150 35.44 6.10 1.18
CA VAL A 150 34.53 7.19 0.88
C VAL A 150 33.44 6.67 -0.03
N HIS A 151 32.24 6.50 0.52
CA HIS A 151 31.11 6.02 -0.26
C HIS A 151 30.49 7.13 -1.08
N TYR A 152 30.19 6.83 -2.34
CA TYR A 152 29.48 7.74 -3.21
C TYR A 152 28.33 7.04 -3.94
N GLU A 153 27.32 7.82 -4.30
CA GLU A 153 26.16 7.34 -5.04
C GLU A 153 26.36 7.60 -6.53
N GLN A 154 26.66 6.51 -7.26
CA GLN A 154 26.69 6.37 -8.73
C GLN A 154 25.94 7.46 -9.49
N ARG A 155 24.62 7.37 -9.36
CA ARG A 155 23.65 8.20 -10.06
C ARG A 155 23.76 9.69 -9.72
N LYS A 156 23.96 10.04 -8.46
CA LYS A 156 24.02 11.46 -8.04
C LYS A 156 25.28 12.13 -8.57
N VAL A 157 26.41 11.42 -8.58
CA VAL A 157 27.68 11.91 -9.14
C VAL A 157 27.59 12.09 -10.65
N MET A 158 26.88 11.20 -11.35
CA MET A 158 26.62 11.30 -12.78
C MET A 158 25.66 12.45 -13.16
N LEU A 159 24.65 12.71 -12.32
CA LEU A 159 23.67 13.79 -12.54
C LEU A 159 24.17 15.15 -12.06
N SER A 160 25.17 15.19 -11.18
CA SER A 160 25.76 16.44 -10.74
C SER A 160 26.52 17.07 -11.91
N GLN A 161 25.92 18.12 -12.49
CA GLN A 161 26.57 19.00 -13.47
C GLN A 161 27.61 19.88 -12.74
N LEU A 162 28.65 19.26 -12.19
CA LEU A 162 29.83 19.99 -11.75
C LEU A 162 30.49 20.54 -13.01
N HIS A 163 30.48 21.86 -13.14
CA HIS A 163 30.87 22.60 -14.35
C HIS A 163 32.02 21.95 -15.14
N PRO A 164 31.80 21.51 -16.39
CA PRO A 164 32.90 21.28 -17.29
C PRO A 164 33.62 22.61 -17.51
N ILE A 165 34.94 22.57 -17.72
CA ILE A 165 35.70 23.72 -18.19
C ILE A 165 35.11 24.09 -19.54
N GLU A 166 34.26 25.10 -19.58
CA GLU A 166 34.01 25.85 -20.79
C GLU A 166 35.37 26.40 -21.22
N ASN A 167 35.76 26.02 -22.44
CA ASN A 167 36.95 26.45 -23.19
C ASN A 167 38.12 25.45 -23.15
N GLY A 168 38.30 24.77 -24.27
CA GLY A 168 39.45 23.92 -24.59
C GLY A 168 40.75 24.69 -24.82
N VAL A 169 41.16 25.50 -23.85
CA VAL A 169 42.51 26.06 -23.76
C VAL A 169 43.02 25.79 -22.34
N PRO A 170 44.06 24.96 -22.15
CA PRO A 170 44.66 24.81 -20.83
C PRO A 170 45.38 26.11 -20.48
N ASP A 171 44.85 26.84 -19.49
CA ASP A 171 45.61 27.92 -18.86
C ASP A 171 46.76 27.28 -18.05
N PRO A 172 48.04 27.59 -18.36
CA PRO A 172 49.21 26.97 -17.73
C PRO A 172 49.36 27.28 -16.22
N ARG A 173 48.39 27.95 -15.60
CA ARG A 173 48.37 28.32 -14.18
C ARG A 173 47.28 27.64 -13.35
N THR A 174 46.65 26.59 -13.87
CA THR A 174 45.64 25.87 -13.09
C THR A 174 46.33 24.95 -12.08
N ASP A 175 46.12 25.18 -10.79
CA ASP A 175 46.54 24.27 -9.71
C ASP A 175 46.13 22.82 -10.03
N PRO A 176 46.90 21.81 -9.58
CA PRO A 176 46.55 20.41 -9.81
C PRO A 176 45.10 20.16 -9.38
N PRO A 177 44.28 19.49 -10.20
CA PRO A 177 42.87 19.30 -9.89
C PRO A 177 42.76 18.55 -8.56
N SER A 178 41.92 19.06 -7.65
CA SER A 178 41.71 18.44 -6.34
C SER A 178 41.30 16.97 -6.46
N GLU A 179 41.68 16.15 -5.47
CA GLU A 179 41.40 14.70 -5.41
C GLU A 179 39.93 14.37 -5.73
N LEU A 180 38.99 15.11 -5.12
CA LEU A 180 37.56 14.97 -5.39
C LEU A 180 37.20 15.35 -6.83
N ARG A 181 37.77 16.44 -7.37
CA ARG A 181 37.50 16.87 -8.75
C ARG A 181 37.95 15.80 -9.75
N GLN A 182 39.09 15.17 -9.51
CA GLN A 182 39.57 14.06 -10.33
C GLN A 182 38.66 12.83 -10.22
N MET A 183 38.15 12.53 -9.03
CA MET A 183 37.15 11.48 -8.82
C MET A 183 35.84 11.78 -9.58
N PHE A 184 35.27 12.97 -9.45
CA PHE A 184 34.06 13.39 -10.16
C PHE A 184 34.24 13.30 -11.69
N GLN A 185 35.37 13.80 -12.21
CA GLN A 185 35.70 13.76 -13.62
C GLN A 185 35.86 12.32 -14.14
N THR A 186 36.46 11.43 -13.33
CA THR A 186 36.64 10.02 -13.66
C THR A 186 35.28 9.32 -13.77
N VAL A 187 34.40 9.51 -12.79
CA VAL A 187 33.04 8.93 -12.80
C VAL A 187 32.20 9.50 -13.94
N ALA A 188 32.29 10.80 -14.24
CA ALA A 188 31.53 11.41 -15.31
C ALA A 188 31.94 10.89 -16.71
N ARG A 189 33.25 10.68 -16.93
CA ARG A 189 33.77 10.16 -18.21
C ARG A 189 33.59 8.66 -18.39
N SER A 190 33.42 7.90 -17.31
CA SER A 190 33.16 6.46 -17.36
C SER A 190 31.70 6.08 -17.66
N HIS A 191 30.89 6.99 -18.21
CA HIS A 191 29.50 6.72 -18.63
C HIS A 191 29.30 5.41 -19.44
N PRO A 192 30.19 5.03 -20.38
CA PRO A 192 30.01 3.79 -21.15
C PRO A 192 30.00 2.50 -20.31
N LEU A 193 30.74 2.48 -19.19
CA LEU A 193 30.73 1.35 -18.24
C LEU A 193 29.35 1.16 -17.59
N PHE A 194 28.58 2.24 -17.47
CA PHE A 194 27.29 2.25 -16.77
C PHE A 194 26.09 2.07 -17.70
N PHE A 195 26.28 2.22 -19.01
CA PHE A 195 25.21 2.03 -19.99
C PHE A 195 24.87 0.55 -20.21
N LEU A 196 25.85 -0.34 -20.00
CA LEU A 196 25.67 -1.81 -20.05
C LEU A 196 25.12 -2.38 -18.74
N ASP A 197 25.41 -1.71 -17.62
CA ASP A 197 24.83 -2.03 -16.31
C ASP A 197 23.40 -1.45 -16.29
N ARG A 198 22.44 -2.20 -16.86
CA ARG A 198 21.00 -1.88 -16.81
C ARG A 198 20.59 -1.76 -15.34
N TYR A 199 20.72 -0.58 -14.75
CA TYR A 199 20.40 -0.39 -13.34
C TYR A 199 18.92 -0.65 -13.04
N ASP A 200 18.01 -0.53 -14.01
CA ASP A 200 16.58 -0.69 -13.75
C ASP A 200 15.78 -1.04 -15.02
N ASP A 201 16.12 -2.11 -15.72
CA ASP A 201 15.26 -2.58 -16.82
C ASP A 201 14.00 -3.28 -16.30
N SER A 202 13.01 -2.46 -15.95
CA SER A 202 11.60 -2.74 -16.21
C SER A 202 10.85 -1.41 -16.23
N LEU A 203 10.12 -1.14 -17.33
CA LEU A 203 9.30 0.07 -17.51
C LEU A 203 8.17 0.21 -16.46
N LEU A 204 7.95 -0.80 -15.61
CA LEU A 204 7.15 -0.77 -14.39
C LEU A 204 7.71 -1.86 -13.44
N LYS A 205 8.45 -1.49 -12.39
CA LYS A 205 8.82 -2.40 -11.29
C LYS A 205 7.74 -2.33 -10.21
N SER A 206 6.92 -3.37 -10.12
CA SER A 206 5.71 -3.42 -9.29
C SER A 206 5.90 -4.07 -7.91
N THR A 207 7.11 -4.06 -7.34
CA THR A 207 7.32 -4.64 -6.00
C THR A 207 7.93 -3.65 -5.00
N HIS A 208 7.18 -3.47 -3.92
CA HIS A 208 7.39 -2.61 -2.74
C HIS A 208 8.81 -2.63 -2.14
N TRP A 209 9.60 -3.69 -2.36
CA TRP A 209 10.94 -3.83 -1.77
C TRP A 209 12.06 -3.09 -2.52
N GLN A 210 11.85 -2.65 -3.76
CA GLN A 210 12.89 -1.96 -4.56
C GLN A 210 12.80 -0.43 -4.56
N SER A 211 11.72 0.17 -4.05
CA SER A 211 11.49 1.63 -4.17
C SER A 211 11.89 2.47 -2.95
N GLU A 212 12.56 1.88 -1.94
CA GLU A 212 12.97 2.57 -0.68
C GLU A 212 11.86 3.47 -0.09
N GLY A 213 10.59 3.04 -0.19
CA GLY A 213 9.44 3.77 0.37
C GLY A 213 8.98 5.03 -0.41
N ARG A 214 9.60 5.36 -1.56
CA ARG A 214 9.19 6.54 -2.36
C ARG A 214 7.81 6.38 -2.98
N GLU A 215 7.43 5.17 -3.38
CA GLU A 215 6.09 4.93 -3.96
C GLU A 215 4.99 5.09 -2.92
N ALA A 216 5.21 4.65 -1.68
CA ALA A 216 4.28 4.90 -0.58
C ALA A 216 4.16 6.41 -0.29
N SER A 217 5.26 7.15 -0.34
CA SER A 217 5.23 8.61 -0.16
C SER A 217 4.47 9.32 -1.27
N ILE A 218 4.59 8.86 -2.53
CA ILE A 218 3.86 9.42 -3.66
C ILE A 218 2.36 9.08 -3.55
N ILE A 219 2.02 7.83 -3.21
CA ILE A 219 0.62 7.41 -3.01
C ILE A 219 -0.01 8.19 -1.85
N VAL A 220 0.71 8.38 -0.75
CA VAL A 220 0.22 9.16 0.41
C VAL A 220 0.03 10.63 0.04
N GLU A 221 0.96 11.24 -0.70
CA GLU A 221 0.81 12.65 -1.12
C GLU A 221 -0.30 12.81 -2.16
N LEU A 222 -0.48 11.87 -3.08
CA LEU A 222 -1.62 11.85 -4.01
C LEU A 222 -2.95 11.65 -3.29
N LEU A 223 -3.01 10.75 -2.30
CA LEU A 223 -4.21 10.52 -1.50
C LEU A 223 -4.57 11.76 -0.67
N LYS A 224 -3.56 12.44 -0.11
CA LYS A 224 -3.70 13.71 0.60
C LYS A 224 -4.19 14.82 -0.33
N GLN A 225 -3.61 14.94 -1.52
CA GLN A 225 -4.01 15.93 -2.52
C GLN A 225 -5.43 15.67 -3.07
N ALA A 226 -5.83 14.41 -3.19
CA ALA A 226 -7.19 14.00 -3.57
C ALA A 226 -8.22 14.14 -2.44
N SER A 227 -7.80 14.04 -1.17
CA SER A 227 -8.72 14.09 -0.02
C SER A 227 -9.45 15.43 0.13
N VAL A 228 -8.77 16.55 -0.17
CA VAL A 228 -9.34 17.91 -0.08
C VAL A 228 -10.46 18.13 -1.12
N PRO A 229 -10.25 17.93 -2.43
CA PRO A 229 -11.31 18.08 -3.43
C PRO A 229 -12.42 17.04 -3.24
N LEU A 230 -12.08 15.81 -2.82
CA LEU A 230 -13.08 14.79 -2.51
C LEU A 230 -13.97 15.22 -1.34
N CYS A 231 -13.38 15.77 -0.27
CA CYS A 231 -14.12 16.26 0.89
C CYS A 231 -15.00 17.48 0.54
N LEU A 232 -14.52 18.38 -0.32
CA LEU A 232 -15.31 19.50 -0.84
C LEU A 232 -16.48 19.03 -1.71
N LEU A 233 -16.24 18.04 -2.59
CA LEU A 233 -17.27 17.45 -3.45
C LEU A 233 -18.33 16.71 -2.62
N ILE A 234 -17.90 15.92 -1.64
CA ILE A 234 -18.80 15.26 -0.68
C ILE A 234 -19.61 16.31 0.10
N SER A 235 -18.97 17.36 0.61
CA SER A 235 -19.66 18.44 1.32
C SER A 235 -20.68 19.17 0.44
N TRP A 236 -20.36 19.38 -0.84
CA TRP A 236 -21.27 19.99 -1.82
C TRP A 236 -22.47 19.09 -2.14
N LEU A 237 -22.23 17.79 -2.37
CA LEU A 237 -23.30 16.81 -2.58
C LEU A 237 -24.23 16.72 -1.36
N LEU A 238 -23.66 16.73 -0.15
CA LEU A 238 -24.44 16.72 1.09
C LEU A 238 -25.25 18.01 1.28
N SER A 239 -24.69 19.17 0.90
CA SER A 239 -25.42 20.44 0.91
C SER A 239 -26.63 20.39 -0.02
N ILE A 240 -26.45 19.90 -1.26
CA ILE A 240 -27.54 19.72 -2.23
C ILE A 240 -28.59 18.76 -1.69
N TRP A 241 -28.17 17.63 -1.12
CA TRP A 241 -29.10 16.66 -0.53
C TRP A 241 -29.93 17.28 0.58
N THR A 242 -29.30 18.00 1.52
CA THR A 242 -30.01 18.69 2.60
C THR A 242 -30.95 19.78 2.08
N TRP A 243 -30.60 20.45 0.98
CA TRP A 243 -31.44 21.45 0.33
C TRP A 243 -32.69 20.80 -0.28
N ILE A 244 -32.52 19.69 -1.01
CA ILE A 244 -33.62 18.91 -1.60
C ILE A 244 -34.59 18.41 -0.52
N CYS A 245 -34.06 17.85 0.58
CA CYS A 245 -34.91 17.37 1.68
C CYS A 245 -35.64 18.49 2.44
N ASN A 246 -35.13 19.72 2.37
CA ASN A 246 -35.76 20.90 2.97
C ASN A 246 -36.74 21.61 2.02
N ILE A 247 -36.95 21.08 0.80
CA ILE A 247 -37.94 21.61 -0.14
C ILE A 247 -39.33 21.48 0.49
N ARG A 248 -40.07 22.59 0.41
CA ARG A 248 -41.42 22.84 0.96
C ARG A 248 -42.49 21.80 0.58
N ILE A 249 -42.20 20.88 -0.34
CA ILE A 249 -43.09 19.79 -0.75
C ILE A 249 -43.28 18.77 0.39
N PHE A 250 -42.23 18.49 1.19
CA PHE A 250 -42.32 17.59 2.34
C PHE A 250 -42.95 18.25 3.59
N SER A 251 -43.27 19.55 3.55
CA SER A 251 -43.86 20.27 4.69
C SER A 251 -45.38 20.39 4.65
N LEU A 252 -46.02 19.85 3.61
CA LEU A 252 -47.49 19.77 3.51
C LEU A 252 -48.04 18.80 4.58
N SER A 253 -49.11 19.19 5.27
CA SER A 253 -49.69 18.46 6.41
C SER A 253 -49.92 16.94 6.19
N PRO A 254 -50.49 16.46 5.07
CA PRO A 254 -50.68 15.02 4.88
C PRO A 254 -49.36 14.27 4.69
N LEU A 255 -48.39 14.87 4.01
CA LEU A 255 -47.06 14.29 3.81
C LEU A 255 -46.25 14.22 5.11
N ARG A 256 -46.40 15.19 6.02
CA ARG A 256 -45.79 15.13 7.35
C ARG A 256 -46.36 14.00 8.19
N PHE A 257 -47.68 13.82 8.16
CA PHE A 257 -48.31 12.71 8.88
C PHE A 257 -47.83 11.36 8.34
N LEU A 258 -47.84 11.17 7.01
CA LEU A 258 -47.37 9.93 6.38
C LEU A 258 -45.87 9.68 6.63
N SER A 259 -45.05 10.72 6.51
CA SER A 259 -43.60 10.68 6.80
C SER A 259 -43.29 10.30 8.24
N SER A 260 -44.12 10.70 9.20
CA SER A 260 -43.95 10.29 10.60
C SER A 260 -44.31 8.83 10.89
N LYS A 261 -44.99 8.16 9.96
CA LYS A 261 -45.39 6.75 10.09
C LYS A 261 -44.50 5.80 9.30
N LEU A 262 -43.97 6.23 8.15
CA LEU A 262 -43.01 5.43 7.38
C LEU A 262 -41.65 5.42 8.07
N SER A 263 -41.15 4.24 8.38
CA SER A 263 -39.84 4.06 9.00
C SER A 263 -38.71 4.52 8.08
N THR A 264 -38.88 4.41 6.75
CA THR A 264 -37.95 4.95 5.75
C THR A 264 -37.78 6.45 5.86
N CYS A 265 -38.88 7.19 5.99
CA CYS A 265 -38.88 8.64 6.13
C CYS A 265 -38.24 9.09 7.45
N VAL A 266 -38.50 8.37 8.54
CA VAL A 266 -37.86 8.61 9.84
C VAL A 266 -36.35 8.36 9.76
N GLN A 267 -35.93 7.24 9.16
CA GLN A 267 -34.52 6.89 9.01
C GLN A 267 -33.79 7.87 8.09
N LEU A 268 -34.43 8.31 7.02
CA LEU A 268 -33.91 9.34 6.13
C LEU A 268 -33.71 10.66 6.90
N SER A 269 -34.68 11.06 7.71
CA SER A 269 -34.60 12.29 8.52
C SER A 269 -33.45 12.24 9.53
N TYR A 270 -33.28 11.11 10.21
CA TYR A 270 -32.17 10.89 11.14
C TYR A 270 -30.79 10.99 10.45
N ARG A 271 -30.66 10.36 9.26
CA ARG A 271 -29.44 10.43 8.46
C ARG A 271 -29.14 11.85 7.97
N ILE A 272 -30.14 12.60 7.53
CA ILE A 272 -29.97 13.99 7.12
C ILE A 272 -29.42 14.83 8.27
N GLU A 273 -29.91 14.63 9.49
CA GLU A 273 -29.39 15.34 10.66
C GLU A 273 -27.95 14.92 10.98
N HIS A 274 -27.62 13.63 10.90
CA HIS A 274 -26.23 13.16 11.04
C HIS A 274 -25.30 13.78 10.00
N MET A 275 -25.71 13.82 8.73
CA MET A 275 -24.93 14.46 7.67
C MET A 275 -24.81 15.97 7.90
N ARG A 276 -25.84 16.65 8.41
CA ARG A 276 -25.77 18.07 8.79
C ARG A 276 -24.75 18.30 9.92
N THR A 277 -24.67 17.40 10.91
CA THR A 277 -23.68 17.51 12.00
C THR A 277 -22.24 17.30 11.52
N LEU A 278 -22.04 16.41 10.54
CA LEU A 278 -20.74 16.16 9.91
C LEU A 278 -20.32 17.32 8.99
N SER A 279 -21.24 17.85 8.18
CA SER A 279 -21.00 18.96 7.24
C SER A 279 -20.95 20.33 7.90
N SER A 280 -21.17 20.43 9.21
CA SER A 280 -21.11 21.71 9.92
C SER A 280 -19.68 22.26 9.88
N PRO A 281 -19.45 23.47 9.32
CA PRO A 281 -18.12 24.08 9.19
C PRO A 281 -17.56 24.56 10.54
N LYS A 282 -18.31 24.38 11.64
CA LYS A 282 -17.83 24.72 12.98
C LYS A 282 -16.75 23.71 13.40
N PRO A 283 -15.50 24.15 13.63
CA PRO A 283 -14.45 23.28 14.13
C PRO A 283 -14.86 22.75 15.51
N ALA A 284 -14.56 21.48 15.78
CA ALA A 284 -14.86 20.86 17.08
C ALA A 284 -14.02 21.55 18.16
N ALA A 285 -14.66 22.25 19.10
CA ALA A 285 -13.97 23.03 20.12
C ALA A 285 -13.35 22.17 21.23
N GLY A 286 -13.72 20.88 21.30
CA GLY A 286 -13.20 19.95 22.31
C GLY A 286 -13.28 18.47 21.89
N HIS A 287 -12.55 17.62 22.62
CA HIS A 287 -12.41 16.18 22.33
C HIS A 287 -13.74 15.42 22.28
N THR A 288 -14.72 15.79 23.13
CA THR A 288 -16.05 15.15 23.15
C THR A 288 -16.83 15.38 21.86
N GLN A 289 -16.75 16.58 21.29
CA GLN A 289 -17.39 16.90 20.01
C GLN A 289 -16.70 16.19 18.84
N PHE A 290 -15.37 16.06 18.91
CA PHE A 290 -14.61 15.26 17.95
C PHE A 290 -15.03 13.79 18.00
N MET A 291 -15.04 13.17 19.18
CA MET A 291 -15.46 11.77 19.36
C MET A 291 -16.91 11.54 18.90
N ARG A 292 -17.80 12.50 19.11
CA ARG A 292 -19.18 12.44 18.61
C ARG A 292 -19.24 12.42 17.08
N LYS A 293 -18.54 13.34 16.41
CA LYS A 293 -18.48 13.39 14.93
C LYS A 293 -17.81 12.13 14.36
N ALA A 294 -16.73 11.66 14.98
CA ALA A 294 -16.03 10.45 14.59
C ALA A 294 -16.91 9.20 14.74
N ASN A 295 -17.64 9.06 15.85
CA ASN A 295 -18.53 7.92 16.06
C ASN A 295 -19.69 7.91 15.04
N ILE A 296 -20.25 9.07 14.72
CA ILE A 296 -21.28 9.20 13.67
C ILE A 296 -20.70 8.77 12.31
N LEU A 297 -19.48 9.19 11.97
CA LEU A 297 -18.81 8.82 10.73
C LEU A 297 -18.54 7.31 10.66
N VAL A 298 -17.96 6.73 11.71
CA VAL A 298 -17.66 5.29 11.77
C VAL A 298 -18.95 4.47 11.69
N SER A 299 -19.98 4.84 12.45
CA SER A 299 -21.28 4.16 12.40
C SER A 299 -21.89 4.23 11.00
N PHE A 300 -21.77 5.36 10.30
CA PHE A 300 -22.23 5.49 8.92
C PHE A 300 -21.46 4.56 7.96
N LEU A 301 -20.13 4.52 8.07
CA LEU A 301 -19.29 3.65 7.23
C LEU A 301 -19.59 2.17 7.46
N VAL A 302 -19.75 1.75 8.72
CA VAL A 302 -20.12 0.36 9.07
C VAL A 302 -21.48 0.01 8.49
N ASP A 303 -22.46 0.89 8.61
CA ASP A 303 -23.81 0.66 8.11
C ASP A 303 -23.85 0.58 6.56
N VAL A 304 -23.07 1.40 5.85
CA VAL A 304 -22.89 1.29 4.39
C VAL A 304 -22.17 0.00 4.01
N ALA A 305 -21.12 -0.39 4.73
CA ALA A 305 -20.40 -1.64 4.47
C ALA A 305 -21.32 -2.86 4.63
N LEU A 306 -22.13 -2.90 5.69
CA LEU A 306 -23.14 -3.93 5.89
C LEU A 306 -24.21 -3.92 4.78
N GLY A 307 -24.62 -2.74 4.32
CA GLY A 307 -25.53 -2.59 3.18
C GLY A 307 -24.95 -3.14 1.87
N MET A 308 -23.66 -2.89 1.61
CA MET A 308 -22.95 -3.47 0.46
C MET A 308 -22.80 -4.99 0.56
N LEU A 309 -22.59 -5.54 1.76
CA LEU A 309 -22.61 -6.98 1.98
C LEU A 309 -24.00 -7.57 1.70
N LEU A 310 -25.07 -6.88 2.12
CA LEU A 310 -26.44 -7.29 1.81
C LEU A 310 -26.70 -7.27 0.29
N ILE A 311 -26.26 -6.24 -0.43
CA ILE A 311 -26.34 -6.21 -1.91
C ILE A 311 -25.57 -7.40 -2.49
N SER A 312 -24.33 -7.60 -2.05
CA SER A 312 -23.52 -8.70 -2.55
C SER A 312 -24.17 -10.05 -2.29
N TRP A 313 -24.92 -10.22 -1.21
CA TRP A 313 -25.68 -11.44 -0.96
C TRP A 313 -26.93 -11.51 -1.84
N LEU A 314 -27.70 -10.43 -1.91
CA LEU A 314 -29.01 -10.38 -2.56
C LEU A 314 -28.95 -10.57 -4.09
N TYR A 315 -27.91 -10.02 -4.73
CA TYR A 315 -27.72 -10.11 -6.18
C TYR A 315 -26.84 -11.27 -6.63
N ARG A 316 -26.21 -12.00 -5.69
CA ARG A 316 -25.49 -13.22 -6.02
C ARG A 316 -26.48 -14.37 -6.17
N ASP A 317 -26.16 -15.33 -7.02
CA ASP A 317 -26.82 -16.64 -7.09
C ASP A 317 -28.38 -16.58 -7.21
N ASN A 318 -28.94 -15.53 -7.81
CA ASN A 318 -30.39 -15.33 -8.00
C ASN A 318 -31.24 -15.44 -6.71
N HIS A 319 -30.74 -14.90 -5.58
CA HIS A 319 -31.51 -14.89 -4.32
C HIS A 319 -32.81 -14.05 -4.39
N ILE A 320 -32.86 -12.98 -5.21
CA ILE A 320 -34.09 -12.16 -5.42
C ILE A 320 -35.25 -13.00 -5.99
N PRO A 321 -35.09 -13.69 -7.15
CA PRO A 321 -36.13 -14.59 -7.65
C PRO A 321 -36.55 -15.67 -6.65
N MET A 322 -35.59 -16.25 -5.91
CA MET A 322 -35.89 -17.25 -4.88
C MET A 322 -36.83 -16.68 -3.81
N LEU A 323 -36.52 -15.50 -3.26
CA LEU A 323 -37.35 -14.83 -2.26
C LEU A 323 -38.75 -14.50 -2.80
N ALA A 324 -38.84 -13.96 -4.02
CA ALA A 324 -40.11 -13.65 -4.66
C ALA A 324 -40.99 -14.90 -4.83
N ASN A 325 -40.42 -16.00 -5.31
CA ASN A 325 -41.12 -17.27 -5.52
C ASN A 325 -41.54 -17.95 -4.20
N THR A 326 -40.87 -17.68 -3.09
CA THR A 326 -41.28 -18.18 -1.76
C THR A 326 -42.36 -17.35 -1.09
N LEU A 327 -42.53 -16.08 -1.48
CA LEU A 327 -43.42 -15.15 -0.77
C LEU A 327 -44.91 -15.49 -0.97
N VAL A 328 -45.31 -15.84 -2.19
CA VAL A 328 -46.72 -16.19 -2.49
C VAL A 328 -47.13 -17.50 -1.80
N PRO A 329 -46.38 -18.62 -1.89
CA PRO A 329 -46.72 -19.85 -1.16
C PRO A 329 -46.74 -19.68 0.36
N ALA A 330 -45.87 -18.82 0.91
CA ALA A 330 -45.90 -18.51 2.33
C ALA A 330 -47.18 -17.75 2.72
N ALA A 331 -47.60 -16.78 1.90
CA ALA A 331 -48.86 -16.06 2.11
C ALA A 331 -50.08 -16.99 2.00
N ASP A 332 -50.08 -17.93 1.06
CA ASP A 332 -51.14 -18.95 0.92
C ASP A 332 -51.25 -19.82 2.16
N HIS A 333 -50.11 -20.29 2.68
CA HIS A 333 -50.09 -21.11 3.89
C HIS A 333 -50.64 -20.33 5.08
N VAL A 334 -50.21 -19.09 5.27
CA VAL A 334 -50.71 -18.21 6.34
C VAL A 334 -52.22 -17.95 6.17
N ALA A 335 -52.69 -17.66 4.96
CA ALA A 335 -54.12 -17.44 4.69
C ALA A 335 -54.97 -18.66 5.09
N LYS A 336 -54.50 -19.87 4.76
CA LYS A 336 -55.18 -21.12 5.08
C LYS A 336 -55.28 -21.36 6.59
N GLU A 337 -54.18 -21.17 7.32
CA GLU A 337 -54.16 -21.31 8.79
C GLU A 337 -55.11 -20.30 9.46
N LEU A 338 -55.15 -19.05 8.97
CA LEU A 338 -56.10 -18.06 9.47
C LEU A 338 -57.55 -18.43 9.17
N GLU A 339 -57.84 -18.97 7.98
CA GLU A 339 -59.18 -19.42 7.60
C GLU A 339 -59.65 -20.58 8.49
N GLU A 340 -58.81 -21.60 8.69
CA GLU A 340 -59.13 -22.75 9.56
C GLU A 340 -59.36 -22.30 11.01
N LEU A 341 -58.53 -21.38 11.53
CA LEU A 341 -58.68 -20.81 12.87
C LEU A 341 -59.99 -20.02 13.02
N LEU A 342 -60.36 -19.21 12.02
CA LEU A 342 -61.61 -18.45 12.00
C LEU A 342 -62.84 -19.35 11.92
N GLN A 343 -62.80 -20.38 11.08
CA GLN A 343 -63.88 -21.37 10.98
C GLN A 343 -64.06 -22.15 12.29
N TRP A 344 -62.95 -22.50 12.94
CA TRP A 344 -62.98 -23.09 14.29
C TRP A 344 -63.57 -22.11 15.32
N LEU A 345 -63.22 -20.83 15.23
CA LEU A 345 -63.74 -19.78 16.11
C LEU A 345 -65.25 -19.56 15.99
N MET A 346 -65.79 -19.68 14.77
CA MET A 346 -67.23 -19.59 14.50
C MET A 346 -68.04 -20.79 15.05
N GLY A 347 -67.35 -21.87 15.43
CA GLY A 347 -67.92 -23.16 15.86
C GLY A 347 -68.19 -23.29 17.36
N ALA A 348 -68.09 -22.20 18.14
CA ALA A 348 -68.10 -22.16 19.60
C ALA A 348 -66.88 -22.85 20.26
N PRO A 349 -65.66 -22.34 20.03
CA PRO A 349 -64.47 -22.89 20.66
C PRO A 349 -64.39 -22.53 22.14
N ALA A 350 -63.71 -23.39 22.91
CA ALA A 350 -63.32 -23.14 24.30
C ALA A 350 -64.47 -22.80 25.28
N GLY A 351 -65.73 -23.05 24.92
CA GLY A 351 -66.89 -22.75 25.78
C GLY A 351 -67.24 -21.27 25.91
N LEU A 352 -66.67 -20.40 25.06
CA LEU A 352 -67.00 -18.98 25.00
C LEU A 352 -68.42 -18.81 24.43
N LYS A 353 -69.36 -18.40 25.27
CA LYS A 353 -70.76 -18.13 24.88
C LYS A 353 -70.88 -16.77 24.21
N MET A 354 -70.32 -16.64 23.01
CA MET A 354 -70.56 -15.47 22.17
C MET A 354 -71.93 -15.58 21.47
N ASN A 355 -72.52 -14.43 21.12
CA ASN A 355 -73.76 -14.41 20.36
C ASN A 355 -73.52 -15.02 18.97
N ARG A 356 -74.20 -16.14 18.68
CA ARG A 356 -74.04 -16.89 17.42
C ARG A 356 -74.26 -16.04 16.16
N ALA A 357 -75.15 -15.04 16.22
CA ALA A 357 -75.37 -14.12 15.10
C ALA A 357 -74.19 -13.16 14.91
N LEU A 358 -73.59 -12.68 16.00
CA LEU A 358 -72.42 -11.78 15.97
C LEU A 358 -71.19 -12.52 15.45
N ASP A 359 -70.95 -13.72 15.97
CA ASP A 359 -69.82 -14.57 15.58
C ASP A 359 -69.87 -14.96 14.09
N GLN A 360 -71.07 -15.27 13.58
CA GLN A 360 -71.26 -15.53 12.15
C GLN A 360 -71.01 -14.31 11.26
N VAL A 361 -71.45 -13.12 11.69
CA VAL A 361 -71.23 -11.88 10.93
C VAL A 361 -69.75 -11.48 10.95
N LEU A 362 -69.12 -11.52 12.12
CA LEU A 362 -67.71 -11.15 12.29
C LEU A 362 -66.77 -12.13 11.58
N GLY A 363 -67.05 -13.44 11.70
CA GLY A 363 -66.28 -14.47 11.01
C GLY A 363 -66.36 -14.36 9.49
N ARG A 364 -67.56 -14.15 8.92
CA ARG A 364 -67.72 -13.89 7.47
C ARG A 364 -67.00 -12.62 7.02
N PHE A 365 -67.04 -11.58 7.84
CA PHE A 365 -66.37 -10.31 7.56
C PHE A 365 -64.84 -10.48 7.51
N PHE A 366 -64.23 -11.18 8.48
CA PHE A 366 -62.79 -11.43 8.50
C PHE A 366 -62.34 -12.39 7.38
N LEU A 367 -63.11 -13.46 7.13
CA LEU A 367 -62.84 -14.38 6.01
C LEU A 367 -62.84 -13.64 4.67
N TYR A 368 -63.81 -12.74 4.43
CA TYR A 368 -63.85 -11.92 3.22
C TYR A 368 -62.58 -11.07 3.05
N HIS A 369 -62.05 -10.48 4.12
CA HIS A 369 -60.83 -9.69 4.08
C HIS A 369 -59.57 -10.53 3.85
N ILE A 370 -59.50 -11.74 4.42
CA ILE A 370 -58.41 -12.69 4.14
C ILE A 370 -58.43 -13.06 2.65
N HIS A 371 -59.60 -13.37 2.09
CA HIS A 371 -59.75 -13.64 0.65
C HIS A 371 -59.35 -12.45 -0.22
N LEU A 372 -59.72 -11.22 0.18
CA LEU A 372 -59.31 -10.00 -0.53
C LEU A 372 -57.79 -9.80 -0.48
N TRP A 373 -57.19 -9.98 0.71
CA TRP A 373 -55.75 -9.89 0.89
C TRP A 373 -54.98 -10.91 0.05
N ILE A 374 -55.34 -12.20 0.11
CA ILE A 374 -54.63 -13.22 -0.67
C ILE A 374 -54.81 -13.02 -2.18
N SER A 375 -56.00 -12.57 -2.62
CA SER A 375 -56.25 -12.20 -4.03
C SER A 375 -55.36 -11.01 -4.46
N TYR A 376 -55.17 -10.04 -3.57
CA TYR A 376 -54.27 -8.92 -3.81
C TYR A 376 -52.80 -9.37 -3.91
N ILE A 377 -52.33 -10.29 -3.05
CA ILE A 377 -50.97 -10.85 -3.15
C ILE A 377 -50.75 -11.55 -4.49
N HIS A 378 -51.71 -12.35 -4.94
CA HIS A 378 -51.65 -13.00 -6.26
C HIS A 378 -51.60 -11.98 -7.40
N LEU A 379 -52.39 -10.91 -7.33
CA LEU A 379 -52.34 -9.83 -8.32
C LEU A 379 -51.00 -9.10 -8.32
N MET A 380 -50.36 -8.97 -7.16
CA MET A 380 -49.04 -8.35 -7.01
C MET A 380 -47.88 -9.26 -7.36
N SER A 381 -48.09 -10.59 -7.43
CA SER A 381 -47.06 -11.60 -7.72
C SER A 381 -46.08 -11.23 -8.86
N PRO A 382 -46.52 -10.78 -10.06
CA PRO A 382 -45.58 -10.46 -11.14
C PRO A 382 -44.69 -9.23 -10.85
N PHE A 383 -45.06 -8.40 -9.87
CA PHE A 383 -44.31 -7.20 -9.51
C PHE A 383 -43.38 -7.40 -8.30
N ILE A 384 -43.58 -8.45 -7.50
CA ILE A 384 -42.82 -8.69 -6.26
C ILE A 384 -41.31 -8.79 -6.55
N GLU A 385 -40.91 -9.52 -7.59
CA GLU A 385 -39.51 -9.64 -7.97
C GLU A 385 -38.90 -8.27 -8.30
N GLY A 386 -39.61 -7.45 -9.09
CA GLY A 386 -39.17 -6.09 -9.43
C GLY A 386 -39.07 -5.19 -8.19
N ILE A 387 -40.07 -5.24 -7.30
CA ILE A 387 -40.07 -4.47 -6.04
C ILE A 387 -38.88 -4.85 -5.16
N LEU A 388 -38.59 -6.16 -5.01
CA LEU A 388 -37.42 -6.63 -4.26
C LEU A 388 -36.11 -6.24 -4.93
N TRP A 389 -36.05 -6.28 -6.26
CA TRP A 389 -34.87 -5.87 -7.02
C TRP A 389 -34.58 -4.38 -6.87
N TYR A 390 -35.55 -3.49 -7.07
CA TYR A 390 -35.35 -2.05 -6.88
C TYR A 390 -35.17 -1.68 -5.40
N GLY A 391 -35.89 -2.36 -4.50
CA GLY A 391 -35.74 -2.20 -3.05
C GLY A 391 -34.35 -2.61 -2.57
N GLY A 392 -33.77 -3.67 -3.14
CA GLY A 392 -32.41 -4.13 -2.84
C GLY A 392 -31.33 -3.08 -3.13
N LEU A 393 -31.49 -2.26 -4.17
CA LEU A 393 -30.57 -1.16 -4.47
C LEU A 393 -30.50 -0.12 -3.34
N SER A 394 -31.56 0.04 -2.55
CA SER A 394 -31.59 0.98 -1.44
C SER A 394 -30.57 0.67 -0.34
N ALA A 395 -30.11 -0.59 -0.25
CA ALA A 395 -29.05 -1.01 0.66
C ALA A 395 -27.69 -0.36 0.36
N CYS A 396 -27.51 0.29 -0.80
CA CYS A 396 -26.30 1.07 -1.09
C CYS A 396 -26.19 2.30 -0.19
N LEU A 397 -27.33 2.81 0.29
CA LEU A 397 -27.37 3.88 1.28
C LEU A 397 -27.05 3.36 2.68
N GLY A 398 -27.13 2.04 2.90
CA GLY A 398 -26.76 1.35 4.14
C GLY A 398 -27.82 0.39 4.65
N LEU A 399 -27.41 -0.53 5.53
CA LEU A 399 -28.26 -1.62 6.00
C LEU A 399 -29.52 -1.13 6.73
N THR A 400 -29.39 -0.14 7.61
CA THR A 400 -30.54 0.40 8.36
C THR A 400 -31.59 1.04 7.45
N PHE A 401 -31.20 1.56 6.29
CA PHE A 401 -32.16 2.11 5.31
C PHE A 401 -32.88 0.99 4.56
N ALA A 402 -32.18 -0.09 4.20
CA ALA A 402 -32.81 -1.27 3.61
C ALA A 402 -33.80 -1.94 4.58
N LEU A 403 -33.45 -2.04 5.86
CA LEU A 403 -34.32 -2.61 6.89
C LEU A 403 -35.57 -1.77 7.14
N SER A 404 -35.47 -0.43 7.10
CA SER A 404 -36.65 0.43 7.22
C SER A 404 -37.55 0.29 5.99
N LEU A 405 -36.99 0.19 4.79
CA LEU A 405 -37.79 -0.09 3.59
C LEU A 405 -38.50 -1.44 3.68
N LEU A 406 -37.80 -2.48 4.12
CA LEU A 406 -38.38 -3.80 4.35
C LEU A 406 -39.49 -3.75 5.40
N SER A 407 -39.29 -3.02 6.50
CA SER A 407 -40.31 -2.82 7.53
C SER A 407 -41.57 -2.15 6.98
N ASP A 408 -41.41 -1.13 6.13
CA ASP A 408 -42.55 -0.45 5.50
C ASP A 408 -43.28 -1.37 4.51
N MET A 409 -42.55 -2.20 3.75
CA MET A 409 -43.15 -3.22 2.86
C MET A 409 -43.93 -4.27 3.64
N VAL A 410 -43.37 -4.79 4.74
CA VAL A 410 -44.06 -5.76 5.61
C VAL A 410 -45.30 -5.13 6.24
N ALA A 411 -45.21 -3.89 6.74
CA ALA A 411 -46.35 -3.19 7.31
C ALA A 411 -47.50 -3.00 6.30
N LEU A 412 -47.17 -2.69 5.04
CA LEU A 412 -48.15 -2.60 3.95
C LEU A 412 -48.74 -3.97 3.60
N LEU A 413 -47.90 -5.01 3.54
CA LEU A 413 -48.32 -6.39 3.29
C LEU A 413 -49.30 -6.90 4.36
N THR A 414 -49.06 -6.54 5.63
CA THR A 414 -49.87 -6.94 6.79
C THR A 414 -50.94 -5.91 7.16
N PHE A 415 -51.22 -4.92 6.31
CA PHE A 415 -52.18 -3.85 6.61
C PHE A 415 -53.58 -4.38 6.97
N HIS A 416 -54.00 -5.50 6.36
CA HIS A 416 -55.27 -6.16 6.65
C HIS A 416 -55.42 -6.56 8.14
N ILE A 417 -54.33 -6.92 8.82
CA ILE A 417 -54.33 -7.26 10.25
C ILE A 417 -54.63 -6.01 11.08
N TYR A 418 -54.08 -4.86 10.69
CA TYR A 418 -54.40 -3.59 11.34
C TYR A 418 -55.87 -3.20 11.15
N CYS A 419 -56.43 -3.44 9.96
CA CYS A 419 -57.86 -3.27 9.74
C CYS A 419 -58.68 -4.13 10.72
N PHE A 420 -58.31 -5.39 10.94
CA PHE A 420 -58.98 -6.26 11.92
C PHE A 420 -58.92 -5.72 13.35
N TYR A 421 -57.75 -5.21 13.75
CA TYR A 421 -57.60 -4.58 15.04
C TYR A 421 -58.52 -3.36 15.21
N VAL A 422 -58.59 -2.48 14.20
CA VAL A 422 -59.45 -1.29 14.23
C VAL A 422 -60.93 -1.65 14.17
N TYR A 423 -61.32 -2.67 13.41
CA TYR A 423 -62.71 -3.12 13.33
C TYR A 423 -63.17 -3.86 14.60
N GLY A 424 -62.24 -4.46 15.33
CA GLY A 424 -62.52 -5.15 16.59
C GLY A 424 -62.47 -4.27 17.84
N ALA A 425 -61.92 -3.06 17.74
CA ALA A 425 -61.89 -2.03 18.78
C ALA A 425 -63.17 -1.17 18.73
#